data_AF-A0A926RYN1-F1
#
_entry.id   AF-A0A926RYN1-F1
#
_cell.length_a   1.000
_cell.length_b   1.000
_cell.length_c   1.000
_cell.angle_alpha   90.00
_cell.angle_beta   90.00
_cell.angle_gamma   90.00
#
_symmetry.space_group_name_H-M   'P 1'
#
loop_
_entity.id
_entity.type
_entity.pdbx_description
1 polymer ?
#
loop_
_entity_poly.entity_id
_entity_poly.type
_entity_poly.pdbx_seq_one_letter_code
_entity_poly.pdbx_strand_id
1 'polypeptide(L)'
;MPKVTVILTSYNKPKTIGDSIKSVISQTFKDWELFIMDDASNRDTLKVIESYLNDQRIHYYNSQINDNERYKTTRYAALINQAISLSTGEYISYLTDDTTYLPNRLEVMVQFLDSNPNVDIVYSKQKVKMVDNQLNTVSESIRHTKGVLKQPQNIVDHCSVMHRRSIAKKVYDKYGGYWDEHPVNWHNGDAAFWKRLVHFKSFYPIEEVLDISLKGPNSFQKMNAYLPEKIPNGTLVKGLLNKVYLIEGQIRREITEEMLKILKYHKQSIVTIPDPILYKHTEGVKIDESVFMDPEKFPNQKLVQIGEDDSIYYLQNKQRRVIMNKKALKRYYFSEKEIIQVPQSFFNNLPEGPPIYPNLVETAILPDRLVCKIGNKYYLSNDNTFHAIHLKVMKKLKLPTNKVIQINKREFTKFTIGKPFEWIYKS
;
A
#
# COMPACT_ATOMS: atom_id res chain seq x y z
N MET A 1 3.50 -34.74 18.74
CA MET A 1 2.90 -33.49 18.22
C MET A 1 3.56 -32.36 18.96
N PRO A 2 3.94 -31.27 18.28
CA PRO A 2 4.55 -30.11 18.92
C PRO A 2 3.59 -29.45 19.91
N LYS A 3 4.11 -28.81 20.96
CA LYS A 3 3.28 -28.02 21.89
C LYS A 3 2.84 -26.69 21.27
N VAL A 4 3.73 -26.03 20.53
CA VAL A 4 3.46 -24.70 19.93
C VAL A 4 3.59 -24.74 18.41
N THR A 5 2.59 -24.23 17.71
CA THR A 5 2.70 -23.84 16.30
C THR A 5 2.96 -22.34 16.21
N VAL A 6 4.08 -21.96 15.59
CA VAL A 6 4.34 -20.58 15.17
C VAL A 6 3.96 -20.45 13.70
N ILE A 7 3.13 -19.46 13.36
CA ILE A 7 2.72 -19.18 11.98
C ILE A 7 3.38 -17.87 11.56
N LEU A 8 4.34 -17.97 10.64
CA LEU A 8 5.04 -16.84 10.04
C LEU A 8 4.47 -16.56 8.65
N THR A 9 3.98 -15.35 8.38
CA THR A 9 3.66 -14.92 7.01
C THR A 9 4.79 -14.10 6.41
N SER A 10 5.16 -14.37 5.15
CA SER A 10 6.23 -13.65 4.45
C SER A 10 5.79 -13.07 3.11
N TYR A 11 6.22 -11.84 2.82
CA TYR A 11 6.10 -11.23 1.50
C TYR A 11 7.17 -10.16 1.27
N ASN A 12 8.15 -10.46 0.40
CA ASN A 12 9.14 -9.51 -0.14
C ASN A 12 9.99 -8.75 0.91
N LYS A 13 10.38 -9.39 2.01
CA LYS A 13 11.30 -8.81 3.01
C LYS A 13 12.58 -9.63 3.21
N PRO A 14 13.44 -9.72 2.18
CA PRO A 14 14.65 -10.56 2.24
C PRO A 14 15.64 -10.13 3.33
N LYS A 15 15.61 -8.85 3.73
CA LYS A 15 16.53 -8.29 4.74
C LYS A 15 16.16 -8.65 6.18
N THR A 16 14.93 -9.06 6.46
CA THR A 16 14.42 -9.23 7.83
C THR A 16 13.83 -10.62 8.11
N ILE A 17 13.42 -11.34 7.07
CA ILE A 17 12.86 -12.69 7.21
C ILE A 17 13.83 -13.66 7.89
N GLY A 18 15.12 -13.57 7.59
CA GLY A 18 16.14 -14.43 8.19
C GLY A 18 16.23 -14.28 9.71
N ASP A 19 16.16 -13.05 10.21
CA ASP A 19 16.18 -12.77 11.65
C ASP A 19 14.89 -13.26 12.32
N SER A 20 13.76 -13.13 11.62
CA SER A 20 12.45 -13.60 12.10
C SER A 20 12.46 -15.12 12.30
N ILE A 21 12.92 -15.88 11.30
CA ILE A 21 13.06 -17.35 11.37
C ILE A 21 14.06 -17.76 12.45
N LYS A 22 15.25 -17.16 12.46
CA LYS A 22 16.28 -17.43 13.48
C LYS A 22 15.77 -17.22 14.89
N SER A 23 14.93 -16.20 15.12
CA SER A 23 14.38 -15.91 16.44
C SER A 23 13.47 -17.02 16.98
N VAL A 24 12.82 -17.79 16.10
CA VAL A 24 12.05 -19.00 16.48
C VAL A 24 13.00 -20.18 16.73
N ILE A 25 13.98 -20.37 15.84
CA ILE A 25 14.99 -21.44 15.97
C ILE A 25 15.73 -21.34 17.32
N SER A 26 16.04 -20.11 17.75
CA SER A 26 16.79 -19.80 18.96
C SER A 26 15.97 -19.79 20.25
N GLN A 27 14.66 -20.11 20.21
CA GLN A 27 13.83 -20.11 21.42
C GLN A 27 14.36 -21.08 22.49
N THR A 28 14.26 -20.71 23.77
CA THR A 28 14.64 -21.58 24.89
C THR A 28 13.73 -22.82 24.96
N PHE A 29 12.43 -22.61 24.77
CA PHE A 29 11.44 -23.68 24.58
C PHE A 29 11.63 -24.36 23.22
N LYS A 30 11.80 -25.70 23.20
CA LYS A 30 12.20 -26.45 21.99
C LYS A 30 11.07 -27.17 21.26
N ASP A 31 9.93 -27.38 21.91
CA ASP A 31 8.84 -28.19 21.39
C ASP A 31 7.85 -27.36 20.54
N TRP A 32 8.32 -26.96 19.35
CA TRP A 32 7.56 -26.15 18.42
C TRP A 32 7.66 -26.65 16.98
N GLU A 33 6.68 -26.28 16.18
CA GLU A 33 6.69 -26.29 14.71
C GLU A 33 6.54 -24.87 14.17
N LEU A 34 7.16 -24.58 13.03
CA LEU A 34 7.11 -23.27 12.37
C LEU A 34 6.54 -23.43 10.96
N PHE A 35 5.39 -22.81 10.72
CA PHE A 35 4.82 -22.67 9.39
C PHE A 35 5.32 -21.37 8.76
N ILE A 36 6.09 -21.45 7.68
CA ILE A 36 6.47 -20.30 6.85
C ILE A 36 5.51 -20.25 5.67
N MET A 37 4.57 -19.30 5.71
CA MET A 37 3.55 -19.08 4.70
C MET A 37 3.97 -17.91 3.81
N ASP A 38 4.58 -18.20 2.66
CA ASP A 38 5.07 -17.20 1.72
C ASP A 38 4.02 -16.84 0.65
N ASP A 39 3.81 -15.54 0.45
CA ASP A 39 2.82 -15.00 -0.48
C ASP A 39 3.39 -14.80 -1.90
N ALA A 40 4.09 -15.80 -2.43
CA ALA A 40 4.78 -15.72 -3.73
C ALA A 40 5.79 -14.57 -3.78
N SER A 41 6.74 -14.57 -2.85
CA SER A 41 7.81 -13.57 -2.80
C SER A 41 8.80 -13.68 -3.96
N ASN A 42 9.57 -12.63 -4.15
CA ASN A 42 10.70 -12.58 -5.09
C ASN A 42 11.83 -13.55 -4.70
N ARG A 43 12.74 -13.81 -5.66
CA ARG A 43 13.84 -14.76 -5.50
C ARG A 43 14.76 -14.46 -4.32
N ASP A 44 14.98 -13.19 -3.99
CA ASP A 44 15.84 -12.81 -2.88
C ASP A 44 15.28 -13.27 -1.54
N THR A 45 13.96 -13.18 -1.36
CA THR A 45 13.28 -13.64 -0.14
C THR A 45 13.27 -15.17 -0.08
N LEU A 46 12.96 -15.82 -1.21
CA LEU A 46 12.93 -17.27 -1.31
C LEU A 46 14.29 -17.91 -0.97
N LYS A 47 15.39 -17.35 -1.48
CA LYS A 47 16.75 -17.82 -1.18
C LYS A 47 17.06 -17.80 0.32
N VAL A 48 16.58 -16.77 1.03
CA VAL A 48 16.78 -16.68 2.49
C VAL A 48 15.97 -17.77 3.19
N ILE A 49 14.69 -17.96 2.83
CA ILE A 49 13.84 -19.01 3.41
C ILE A 49 14.43 -20.41 3.17
N GLU A 50 14.86 -20.70 1.93
CA GLU A 50 15.47 -21.98 1.52
C GLU A 50 16.62 -22.39 2.44
N SER A 51 17.41 -21.43 2.93
CA SER A 51 18.56 -21.71 3.81
C SER A 51 18.19 -22.30 5.18
N TYR A 52 16.91 -22.25 5.59
CA TYR A 52 16.44 -22.78 6.88
C TYR A 52 15.66 -24.09 6.76
N LEU A 53 15.33 -24.55 5.55
CA LEU A 53 14.42 -25.69 5.33
C LEU A 53 15.00 -27.06 5.71
N ASN A 54 16.27 -27.11 6.12
CA ASN A 54 16.88 -28.34 6.65
C ASN A 54 16.40 -28.66 8.09
N ASP A 55 15.87 -27.68 8.83
CA ASP A 55 15.26 -27.93 10.14
C ASP A 55 13.89 -28.57 9.97
N GLN A 56 13.76 -29.83 10.42
CA GLN A 56 12.55 -30.65 10.23
C GLN A 56 11.30 -30.09 10.93
N ARG A 57 11.46 -29.14 11.85
CA ARG A 57 10.35 -28.45 12.52
C ARG A 57 9.75 -27.32 11.66
N ILE A 58 10.37 -27.01 10.52
CA ILE A 58 9.95 -25.94 9.63
C ILE A 58 9.16 -26.52 8.46
N HIS A 59 7.93 -26.01 8.29
CA HIS A 59 7.03 -26.36 7.20
C HIS A 59 6.83 -25.15 6.29
N TYR A 60 7.28 -25.26 5.05
CA TYR A 60 7.22 -24.16 4.09
C TYR A 60 6.09 -24.34 3.07
N TYR A 61 5.30 -23.29 2.88
CA TYR A 61 4.25 -23.23 1.88
C TYR A 61 4.37 -21.93 1.09
N ASN A 62 4.27 -22.04 -0.23
CA ASN A 62 4.19 -20.89 -1.13
C ASN A 62 2.82 -20.87 -1.80
N SER A 63 2.13 -19.74 -1.71
CA SER A 63 0.76 -19.60 -2.22
C SER A 63 0.64 -19.60 -3.75
N GLN A 64 1.73 -19.36 -4.49
CA GLN A 64 1.76 -19.29 -5.95
C GLN A 64 0.72 -18.33 -6.58
N ILE A 65 0.23 -17.34 -5.82
CA ILE A 65 -0.73 -16.37 -6.34
C ILE A 65 -0.08 -15.40 -7.32
N ASN A 66 -0.88 -14.88 -8.25
CA ASN A 66 -0.43 -13.79 -9.11
C ASN A 66 -0.73 -12.41 -8.50
N ASP A 67 -0.10 -11.38 -9.06
CA ASP A 67 -0.22 -10.01 -8.56
C ASP A 67 -1.67 -9.47 -8.60
N ASN A 68 -2.46 -9.86 -9.60
CA ASN A 68 -3.87 -9.46 -9.74
C ASN A 68 -4.81 -10.17 -8.76
N GLU A 69 -4.33 -11.18 -8.03
CA GLU A 69 -5.10 -11.84 -6.96
C GLU A 69 -4.84 -11.23 -5.60
N ARG A 70 -3.74 -10.49 -5.45
CA ARG A 70 -3.32 -9.94 -4.16
C ARG A 70 -4.46 -9.18 -3.51
N TYR A 71 -5.08 -8.22 -4.19
CA TYR A 71 -6.10 -7.36 -3.60
C TYR A 71 -7.44 -8.04 -3.26
N LYS A 72 -7.67 -9.29 -3.71
CA LYS A 72 -8.99 -9.95 -3.59
C LYS A 72 -9.33 -10.36 -2.16
N THR A 73 -8.32 -10.66 -1.35
CA THR A 73 -8.47 -11.15 0.02
C THR A 73 -7.34 -10.62 0.87
N THR A 74 -7.57 -10.31 2.15
CA THR A 74 -6.49 -10.01 3.11
C THR A 74 -5.49 -11.17 3.16
N ARG A 75 -4.36 -11.05 2.45
CA ARG A 75 -3.50 -12.20 2.11
C ARG A 75 -2.93 -12.94 3.31
N TYR A 76 -2.42 -12.21 4.29
CA TYR A 76 -1.90 -12.83 5.51
C TYR A 76 -3.00 -13.57 6.29
N ALA A 77 -4.25 -13.11 6.27
CA ALA A 77 -5.36 -13.83 6.91
C ALA A 77 -5.65 -15.16 6.21
N ALA A 78 -5.65 -15.19 4.88
CA ALA A 78 -5.83 -16.42 4.10
C ALA A 78 -4.69 -17.42 4.35
N LEU A 79 -3.44 -16.95 4.37
CA LEU A 79 -2.26 -17.76 4.67
C LEU A 79 -2.30 -18.33 6.09
N ILE A 80 -2.71 -17.52 7.07
CA ILE A 80 -2.85 -17.97 8.46
C ILE A 80 -3.99 -18.99 8.59
N ASN A 81 -5.12 -18.81 7.89
CA ASN A 81 -6.21 -19.78 7.87
C ASN A 81 -5.75 -21.14 7.34
N GLN A 82 -4.97 -21.14 6.26
CA GLN A 82 -4.34 -22.35 5.72
C GLN A 82 -3.42 -23.00 6.77
N ALA A 83 -2.54 -22.24 7.41
CA ALA A 83 -1.63 -22.76 8.44
C ALA A 83 -2.35 -23.30 9.69
N ILE A 84 -3.42 -22.63 10.16
CA ILE A 84 -4.22 -23.13 11.29
C ILE A 84 -4.86 -24.48 10.94
N SER A 85 -5.34 -24.66 9.71
CA SER A 85 -5.95 -25.92 9.27
C SER A 85 -4.97 -27.10 9.24
N LEU A 86 -3.68 -26.84 8.98
CA LEU A 86 -2.63 -27.85 8.83
C LEU A 86 -1.84 -28.11 10.12
N SER A 87 -1.79 -27.13 11.02
CA SER A 87 -0.99 -27.22 12.25
C SER A 87 -1.54 -28.26 13.22
N THR A 88 -0.74 -28.64 14.22
CA THR A 88 -1.15 -29.61 15.26
C THR A 88 -0.85 -29.16 16.69
N GLY A 89 -0.14 -28.03 16.86
CA GLY A 89 0.20 -27.48 18.16
C GLY A 89 -1.01 -27.18 19.06
N GLU A 90 -0.84 -27.43 20.36
CA GLU A 90 -1.82 -27.08 21.39
C GLU A 90 -1.99 -25.55 21.47
N TYR A 91 -0.89 -24.82 21.29
CA TYR A 91 -0.86 -23.36 21.28
C TYR A 91 -0.51 -22.83 19.88
N ILE A 92 -1.15 -21.74 19.48
CA ILE A 92 -0.89 -21.03 18.23
C ILE A 92 -0.31 -19.66 18.55
N SER A 93 0.74 -19.28 17.81
CA SER A 93 1.41 -17.99 17.90
C SER A 93 1.69 -17.43 16.51
N TYR A 94 1.71 -16.11 16.36
CA TYR A 94 1.82 -15.44 15.05
C TYR A 94 3.10 -14.61 14.93
N LEU A 95 3.69 -14.61 13.75
CA LEU A 95 4.94 -13.91 13.45
C LEU A 95 4.88 -13.30 12.04
N THR A 96 5.52 -12.14 11.86
CA THR A 96 5.74 -11.54 10.55
C THR A 96 7.22 -11.56 10.21
N ASP A 97 7.51 -11.43 8.92
CA ASP A 97 8.86 -11.38 8.35
C ASP A 97 9.68 -10.10 8.65
N ASP A 98 9.17 -9.22 9.50
CA ASP A 98 9.82 -8.01 10.03
C ASP A 98 9.71 -7.87 11.56
N THR A 99 9.41 -8.97 12.24
CA THR A 99 9.37 -9.04 13.72
C THR A 99 10.27 -10.18 14.20
N THR A 100 10.93 -9.99 15.34
CA THR A 100 11.71 -11.04 16.00
C THR A 100 11.15 -11.35 17.39
N TYR A 101 11.15 -12.62 17.76
CA TYR A 101 10.86 -13.04 19.12
C TYR A 101 12.10 -12.89 20.01
N LEU A 102 11.90 -12.51 21.27
CA LEU A 102 12.95 -12.64 22.28
C LEU A 102 13.14 -14.11 22.68
N PRO A 103 14.35 -14.52 23.11
CA PRO A 103 14.69 -15.93 23.28
C PRO A 103 13.77 -16.75 24.20
N ASN A 104 13.18 -16.11 25.22
CA ASN A 104 12.31 -16.75 26.22
C ASN A 104 10.81 -16.65 25.89
N ARG A 105 10.40 -16.05 24.76
CA ARG A 105 8.99 -15.75 24.47
C ARG A 105 8.09 -16.98 24.57
N LEU A 106 8.45 -18.06 23.86
CA LEU A 106 7.62 -19.26 23.84
C LEU A 106 7.53 -19.89 25.22
N GLU A 107 8.64 -19.96 25.95
CA GLU A 107 8.70 -20.51 27.31
C GLU A 107 7.77 -19.75 28.26
N VAL A 108 7.87 -18.42 28.30
CA VAL A 108 7.05 -17.58 29.18
C VAL A 108 5.56 -17.72 28.86
N MET A 109 5.19 -17.68 27.57
CA MET A 109 3.78 -17.78 27.16
C MET A 109 3.19 -19.18 27.43
N VAL A 110 3.96 -20.24 27.17
CA VAL A 110 3.56 -21.62 27.46
C VAL A 110 3.38 -21.83 28.95
N GLN A 111 4.37 -21.44 29.76
CA GLN A 111 4.31 -21.57 31.22
C GLN A 111 3.09 -20.86 31.81
N PHE A 112 2.77 -19.65 31.32
CA PHE A 112 1.59 -18.93 31.75
C PHE A 112 0.30 -19.71 31.43
N LEU A 113 0.14 -20.18 30.19
CA LEU A 113 -1.08 -20.89 29.76
C LEU A 113 -1.24 -22.25 30.45
N ASP A 114 -0.14 -23.00 30.63
CA ASP A 114 -0.15 -24.29 31.33
C ASP A 114 -0.49 -24.11 32.83
N SER A 115 0.00 -23.05 33.47
CA SER A 115 -0.29 -22.74 34.88
C SER A 115 -1.70 -22.18 35.10
N ASN A 116 -2.37 -21.71 34.05
CA ASN A 116 -3.68 -21.05 34.12
C ASN A 116 -4.67 -21.70 33.13
N PRO A 117 -5.21 -22.89 33.44
CA PRO A 117 -6.06 -23.65 32.51
C PRO A 117 -7.36 -22.93 32.09
N ASN A 118 -7.80 -21.94 32.86
CA ASN A 118 -8.98 -21.12 32.53
C ASN A 118 -8.69 -19.98 31.55
N VAL A 119 -7.42 -19.72 31.25
CA VAL A 119 -6.95 -18.72 30.29
C VAL A 119 -6.68 -19.38 28.94
N ASP A 120 -7.25 -18.81 27.89
CA ASP A 120 -7.08 -19.29 26.52
C ASP A 120 -6.22 -18.38 25.65
N ILE A 121 -6.01 -17.12 26.04
CA ILE A 121 -5.32 -16.11 25.24
C ILE A 121 -4.44 -15.26 26.14
N VAL A 122 -3.16 -15.14 25.76
CA VAL A 122 -2.19 -14.24 26.39
C VAL A 122 -1.61 -13.25 25.38
N TYR A 123 -1.18 -12.09 25.87
CA TYR A 123 -0.48 -11.12 25.06
C TYR A 123 0.62 -10.39 25.86
N SER A 124 1.70 -9.99 25.20
CA SER A 124 2.87 -9.38 25.84
C SER A 124 3.04 -7.90 25.52
N LYS A 125 3.99 -7.25 26.20
CA LYS A 125 4.55 -5.99 25.73
C LYS A 125 5.33 -6.23 24.44
N GLN A 126 5.42 -5.20 23.63
CA GLN A 126 6.16 -5.21 22.36
C GLN A 126 7.12 -4.03 22.31
N LYS A 127 8.34 -4.28 21.85
CA LYS A 127 9.27 -3.22 21.47
C LYS A 127 9.08 -2.88 19.99
N VAL A 128 8.87 -1.60 19.68
CA VAL A 128 8.74 -1.13 18.30
C VAL A 128 9.97 -0.29 17.97
N LYS A 129 10.73 -0.71 16.96
CA LYS A 129 11.86 0.06 16.42
C LYS A 129 11.46 0.73 15.12
N MET A 130 11.49 2.04 15.09
CA MET A 130 11.38 2.81 13.85
C MET A 130 12.73 2.80 13.16
N VAL A 131 12.77 2.38 11.89
CA VAL A 131 14.02 2.24 11.14
C VAL A 131 14.03 3.07 9.85
N ASP A 132 15.21 3.41 9.37
CA ASP A 132 15.42 4.02 8.04
C ASP A 132 15.40 2.96 6.90
N ASN A 133 15.79 3.34 5.68
CA ASN A 133 15.84 2.41 4.54
C ASN A 133 17.01 1.41 4.62
N GLN A 134 17.98 1.67 5.48
CA GLN A 134 19.16 0.85 5.75
C GLN A 134 18.97 -0.03 6.99
N LEU A 135 17.78 -0.01 7.60
CA LEU A 135 17.43 -0.70 8.85
C LEU A 135 18.14 -0.16 10.10
N ASN A 136 18.74 1.03 10.04
CA ASN A 136 19.26 1.69 11.23
C ASN A 136 18.11 2.18 12.10
N THR A 137 18.23 2.01 13.41
CA THR A 137 17.20 2.47 14.36
C THR A 137 17.22 3.98 14.47
N VAL A 138 16.08 4.60 14.18
CA VAL A 138 15.84 6.06 14.31
C VAL A 138 15.22 6.39 15.66
N SER A 139 14.30 5.54 16.13
CA SER A 139 13.69 5.66 17.46
C SER A 139 13.14 4.33 17.93
N GLU A 140 12.93 4.20 19.23
CA GLU A 140 12.36 3.02 19.86
C GLU A 140 11.20 3.43 20.79
N SER A 141 10.22 2.54 20.93
CA SER A 141 9.14 2.70 21.89
C SER A 141 8.69 1.33 22.40
N ILE A 142 8.00 1.31 23.53
CA ILE A 142 7.38 0.11 24.09
C ILE A 142 5.87 0.28 24.01
N ARG A 143 5.20 -0.70 23.41
CA ARG A 143 3.77 -0.88 23.53
C ARG A 143 3.51 -1.65 24.82
N HIS A 144 2.96 -0.97 25.81
CA HIS A 144 2.60 -1.56 27.09
C HIS A 144 1.29 -2.34 26.99
N THR A 145 1.19 -3.39 27.78
CA THR A 145 -0.05 -4.09 28.13
C THR A 145 -1.02 -3.15 28.83
N LYS A 146 -2.32 -3.47 28.76
CA LYS A 146 -3.41 -2.66 29.32
C LYS A 146 -4.35 -3.48 30.22
N GLY A 147 -3.79 -4.41 30.99
CA GLY A 147 -4.57 -5.32 31.83
C GLY A 147 -5.31 -6.41 31.03
N VAL A 148 -6.34 -7.00 31.61
CA VAL A 148 -7.18 -8.00 30.93
C VAL A 148 -8.11 -7.29 29.93
N LEU A 149 -8.06 -7.68 28.65
CA LEU A 149 -8.78 -6.99 27.58
C LEU A 149 -9.96 -7.80 27.05
N LYS A 150 -11.12 -7.13 26.97
CA LYS A 150 -12.30 -7.57 26.19
C LYS A 150 -12.44 -6.83 24.85
N GLN A 151 -11.61 -5.80 24.63
CA GLN A 151 -11.56 -4.99 23.40
C GLN A 151 -10.09 -4.77 22.96
N PRO A 152 -9.39 -5.82 22.49
CA PRO A 152 -7.97 -5.77 22.13
C PRO A 152 -7.68 -5.10 20.77
N GLN A 153 -8.71 -4.78 19.99
CA GLN A 153 -8.58 -4.22 18.64
C GLN A 153 -7.75 -2.93 18.67
N ASN A 154 -6.77 -2.80 17.77
CA ASN A 154 -5.84 -1.66 17.69
C ASN A 154 -4.98 -1.42 18.95
N ILE A 155 -5.10 -2.26 19.99
CA ILE A 155 -4.30 -2.20 21.22
C ILE A 155 -3.18 -3.23 21.15
N VAL A 156 -3.54 -4.48 20.85
CA VAL A 156 -2.63 -5.63 20.81
C VAL A 156 -2.18 -5.86 19.37
N ASP A 157 -0.87 -5.95 19.18
CA ASP A 157 -0.26 -6.18 17.88
C ASP A 157 -0.32 -7.67 17.48
N HIS A 158 -0.32 -7.91 16.17
CA HIS A 158 -0.31 -9.23 15.54
C HIS A 158 0.67 -10.23 16.20
N CYS A 159 1.92 -9.82 16.41
CA CYS A 159 2.99 -10.73 16.82
C CYS A 159 3.07 -11.00 18.34
N SER A 160 2.29 -10.26 19.14
CA SER A 160 2.41 -10.27 20.60
C SER A 160 1.44 -11.20 21.30
N VAL A 161 0.86 -12.18 20.58
CA VAL A 161 -0.23 -13.03 21.09
C VAL A 161 0.14 -14.51 20.98
N MET A 162 -0.32 -15.29 21.96
CA MET A 162 -0.43 -16.75 21.89
C MET A 162 -1.80 -17.16 22.42
N HIS A 163 -2.43 -18.16 21.81
CA HIS A 163 -3.69 -18.71 22.30
C HIS A 163 -3.76 -20.23 22.16
N ARG A 164 -4.66 -20.84 22.94
CA ARG A 164 -5.04 -22.26 22.78
C ARG A 164 -5.64 -22.49 21.40
N ARG A 165 -5.22 -23.53 20.69
CA ARG A 165 -5.80 -23.90 19.38
C ARG A 165 -7.31 -24.15 19.47
N SER A 166 -7.78 -24.70 20.59
CA SER A 166 -9.20 -24.99 20.84
C SER A 166 -10.11 -23.76 20.71
N ILE A 167 -9.63 -22.54 20.99
CA ILE A 167 -10.43 -21.32 20.79
C ILE A 167 -10.56 -20.96 19.31
N ALA A 168 -9.56 -21.25 18.47
CA ALA A 168 -9.65 -21.04 17.03
C ALA A 168 -10.72 -21.94 16.42
N LYS A 169 -10.87 -23.18 16.92
CA LYS A 169 -11.97 -24.05 16.52
C LYS A 169 -13.34 -23.42 16.82
N LYS A 170 -13.54 -22.84 18.01
CA LYS A 170 -14.79 -22.13 18.35
C LYS A 170 -15.06 -20.95 17.43
N VAL A 171 -14.01 -20.22 17.04
CA VAL A 171 -14.11 -19.15 16.03
C VAL A 171 -14.58 -19.72 14.69
N TYR A 172 -13.95 -20.78 14.20
CA TYR A 172 -14.34 -21.42 12.94
C TYR A 172 -15.79 -21.87 12.96
N ASP A 173 -16.21 -22.59 14.01
CA ASP A 173 -17.57 -23.12 14.15
C ASP A 173 -18.64 -22.00 14.14
N LYS A 174 -18.29 -20.79 14.60
CA LYS A 174 -19.20 -19.63 14.62
C LYS A 174 -19.20 -18.80 13.35
N TYR A 175 -18.04 -18.63 12.70
CA TYR A 175 -17.84 -17.66 11.61
C TYR A 175 -17.62 -18.30 10.23
N GLY A 176 -17.50 -19.63 10.15
CA GLY A 176 -17.15 -20.33 8.91
C GLY A 176 -15.69 -20.15 8.46
N GLY A 177 -14.84 -19.61 9.33
CA GLY A 177 -13.42 -19.34 9.08
C GLY A 177 -12.73 -18.78 10.32
N TYR A 178 -11.39 -18.87 10.40
CA TYR A 178 -10.63 -18.35 11.55
C TYR A 178 -10.46 -16.82 11.45
N TRP A 179 -9.45 -16.38 10.71
CA TRP A 179 -9.18 -14.99 10.37
C TRP A 179 -10.14 -14.50 9.28
N ASP A 180 -10.45 -13.20 9.31
CA ASP A 180 -11.32 -12.56 8.33
C ASP A 180 -10.53 -12.22 7.05
N GLU A 181 -10.81 -12.94 5.96
CA GLU A 181 -10.14 -12.74 4.68
C GLU A 181 -10.71 -11.58 3.87
N HIS A 182 -11.79 -10.93 4.33
CA HIS A 182 -12.43 -9.88 3.57
C HIS A 182 -11.44 -8.70 3.35
N PRO A 183 -11.26 -8.21 2.10
CA PRO A 183 -10.23 -7.23 1.77
C PRO A 183 -10.45 -5.85 2.43
N VAL A 184 -11.65 -5.58 2.96
CA VAL A 184 -11.90 -4.39 3.80
C VAL A 184 -11.01 -4.36 5.04
N ASN A 185 -10.65 -5.52 5.57
CA ASN A 185 -9.84 -5.68 6.77
C ASN A 185 -8.34 -5.72 6.47
N TRP A 186 -7.91 -5.39 5.25
CA TRP A 186 -6.51 -5.55 4.86
C TRP A 186 -5.52 -4.88 5.81
N HIS A 187 -5.89 -3.71 6.31
CA HIS A 187 -5.06 -2.85 7.14
C HIS A 187 -5.08 -3.22 8.64
N ASN A 188 -6.00 -4.09 9.06
CA ASN A 188 -6.32 -4.37 10.46
C ASN A 188 -6.90 -5.78 10.66
N GLY A 189 -6.43 -6.76 9.88
CA GLY A 189 -6.95 -8.13 9.90
C GLY A 189 -6.68 -8.85 11.23
N ASP A 190 -5.60 -8.47 11.93
CA ASP A 190 -5.35 -8.86 13.31
C ASP A 190 -6.45 -8.36 14.24
N ALA A 191 -6.80 -7.08 14.19
CA ALA A 191 -7.90 -6.51 14.97
C ALA A 191 -9.25 -7.18 14.66
N ALA A 192 -9.50 -7.51 13.38
CA ALA A 192 -10.69 -8.26 12.96
C ALA A 192 -10.73 -9.67 13.59
N PHE A 193 -9.60 -10.37 13.60
CA PHE A 193 -9.50 -11.68 14.26
C PHE A 193 -9.59 -11.59 15.78
N TRP A 194 -8.96 -10.59 16.40
CA TRP A 194 -9.08 -10.34 17.84
C TRP A 194 -10.53 -10.12 18.25
N LYS A 195 -11.32 -9.42 17.43
CA LYS A 195 -12.78 -9.28 17.63
C LYS A 195 -13.49 -10.63 17.63
N ARG A 196 -13.08 -11.59 16.80
CA ARG A 196 -13.65 -12.94 16.79
C ARG A 196 -13.29 -13.70 18.07
N LEU A 197 -12.02 -13.66 18.50
CA LEU A 197 -11.54 -14.35 19.70
C LEU A 197 -12.24 -13.87 20.99
N VAL A 198 -12.42 -12.55 21.16
CA VAL A 198 -13.01 -12.01 22.40
C VAL A 198 -14.49 -12.30 22.60
N HIS A 199 -15.19 -12.83 21.59
CA HIS A 199 -16.51 -13.39 21.81
C HIS A 199 -16.49 -14.62 22.72
N PHE A 200 -15.33 -15.27 22.86
CA PHE A 200 -15.19 -16.48 23.65
C PHE A 200 -14.37 -16.24 24.93
N LYS A 201 -13.23 -15.55 24.83
CA LYS A 201 -12.31 -15.35 25.97
C LYS A 201 -11.56 -14.02 25.93
N SER A 202 -11.25 -13.49 27.11
CA SER A 202 -10.45 -12.27 27.26
C SER A 202 -8.96 -12.51 26.99
N PHE A 203 -8.24 -11.44 26.65
CA PHE A 203 -6.79 -11.45 26.50
C PHE A 203 -6.13 -11.13 27.85
N TYR A 204 -5.21 -11.98 28.31
CA TYR A 204 -4.50 -11.81 29.57
C TYR A 204 -3.08 -11.26 29.33
N PRO A 205 -2.66 -10.22 30.06
CA PRO A 205 -1.37 -9.59 29.85
C PRO A 205 -0.24 -10.41 30.45
N ILE A 206 0.90 -10.43 29.76
CA ILE A 206 2.20 -10.80 30.26
C ILE A 206 3.04 -9.52 30.29
N GLU A 207 3.50 -9.13 31.48
CA GLU A 207 4.15 -7.84 31.73
C GLU A 207 5.62 -7.77 31.28
N GLU A 208 5.99 -8.54 30.26
CA GLU A 208 7.32 -8.62 29.67
C GLU A 208 7.31 -8.21 28.20
N VAL A 209 8.42 -7.62 27.73
CA VAL A 209 8.64 -7.41 26.31
C VAL A 209 9.11 -8.74 25.74
N LEU A 210 8.34 -9.33 24.82
CA LEU A 210 8.67 -10.64 24.25
C LEU A 210 8.89 -10.64 22.74
N ASP A 211 8.63 -9.52 22.06
CA ASP A 211 8.86 -9.37 20.63
C ASP A 211 9.34 -7.95 20.27
N ILE A 212 10.08 -7.87 19.16
CA ILE A 212 10.60 -6.63 18.58
C ILE A 212 10.14 -6.51 17.13
N SER A 213 9.32 -5.50 16.83
CA SER A 213 8.87 -5.22 15.45
C SER A 213 9.61 -4.04 14.83
N LEU A 214 9.97 -4.18 13.56
CA LEU A 214 10.60 -3.13 12.77
C LEU A 214 9.57 -2.34 11.94
N LYS A 215 9.63 -1.01 12.00
CA LYS A 215 8.75 -0.10 11.23
C LYS A 215 9.54 0.88 10.37
N GLY A 216 9.79 0.47 9.13
CA GLY A 216 10.51 1.26 8.12
C GLY A 216 9.62 2.25 7.35
N PRO A 217 10.17 2.99 6.36
CA PRO A 217 9.40 3.87 5.47
C PRO A 217 8.41 3.12 4.57
N ASN A 218 8.71 1.85 4.27
CA ASN A 218 7.89 0.98 3.41
C ASN A 218 6.91 0.09 4.20
N SER A 219 6.73 0.30 5.50
CA SER A 219 5.68 -0.41 6.25
C SER A 219 4.31 -0.06 5.69
N PHE A 220 3.41 -1.04 5.62
CA PHE A 220 2.09 -0.89 5.00
C PHE A 220 1.33 0.32 5.55
N GLN A 221 1.32 0.54 6.87
CA GLN A 221 0.62 1.65 7.51
C GLN A 221 1.14 3.01 7.02
N LYS A 222 2.46 3.15 6.82
CA LYS A 222 3.07 4.38 6.29
C LYS A 222 2.81 4.56 4.80
N MET A 223 2.90 3.48 4.02
CA MET A 223 2.60 3.52 2.59
C MET A 223 1.13 3.85 2.31
N ASN A 224 0.22 3.47 3.19
CA ASN A 224 -1.21 3.70 3.05
C ASN A 224 -1.68 5.05 3.64
N ALA A 225 -0.89 5.66 4.52
CA ALA A 225 -1.23 6.94 5.15
C ALA A 225 -1.51 8.03 4.10
N TYR A 226 -2.69 8.66 4.23
CA TYR A 226 -3.19 9.73 3.36
C TYR A 226 -3.33 9.36 1.88
N LEU A 227 -3.31 8.06 1.54
CA LEU A 227 -3.55 7.60 0.18
C LEU A 227 -5.06 7.66 -0.12
N PRO A 228 -5.50 8.38 -1.17
CA PRO A 228 -6.90 8.50 -1.48
C PRO A 228 -7.49 7.18 -1.99
N GLU A 229 -8.81 7.01 -1.86
CA GLU A 229 -9.50 5.82 -2.38
C GLU A 229 -9.34 5.67 -3.89
N LYS A 230 -9.47 6.79 -4.59
CA LYS A 230 -9.21 6.91 -6.03
C LYS A 230 -7.92 7.67 -6.24
N ILE A 231 -7.04 7.12 -7.06
CA ILE A 231 -5.77 7.76 -7.40
C ILE A 231 -6.03 8.66 -8.62
N PRO A 232 -5.76 9.97 -8.56
CA PRO A 232 -6.02 10.87 -9.67
C PRO A 232 -5.28 10.47 -10.95
N ASN A 233 -5.86 10.80 -12.11
CA ASN A 233 -5.25 10.55 -13.41
C ASN A 233 -3.90 11.28 -13.51
N GLY A 234 -2.95 10.67 -14.20
CA GLY A 234 -1.61 11.21 -14.38
C GLY A 234 -0.66 10.97 -13.20
N THR A 235 -1.11 10.28 -12.15
CA THR A 235 -0.26 9.92 -11.00
C THR A 235 0.65 8.76 -11.39
N LEU A 236 1.96 8.94 -11.21
CA LEU A 236 2.93 7.85 -11.28
C LEU A 236 3.00 7.15 -9.93
N VAL A 237 2.87 5.83 -9.94
CA VAL A 237 2.90 5.00 -8.74
C VAL A 237 3.89 3.86 -8.87
N LYS A 238 4.39 3.36 -7.74
CA LYS A 238 5.14 2.11 -7.68
C LYS A 238 4.84 1.32 -6.42
N GLY A 239 4.94 0.01 -6.53
CA GLY A 239 4.87 -0.94 -5.42
C GLY A 239 6.24 -1.27 -4.84
N LEU A 240 6.34 -2.41 -4.16
CA LEU A 240 7.58 -2.95 -3.60
C LEU A 240 8.51 -3.56 -4.66
N LEU A 241 7.93 -4.07 -5.76
CA LEU A 241 8.67 -4.66 -6.89
C LEU A 241 9.33 -3.63 -7.84
N ASN A 242 9.34 -2.34 -7.47
CA ASN A 242 9.98 -1.21 -8.16
C ASN A 242 9.56 -0.94 -9.62
N LYS A 243 8.63 -1.71 -10.21
CA LYS A 243 7.96 -1.31 -11.45
C LYS A 243 7.14 -0.04 -11.26
N VAL A 244 7.19 0.85 -12.26
CA VAL A 244 6.47 2.12 -12.25
C VAL A 244 5.25 2.02 -13.15
N TYR A 245 4.13 2.59 -12.70
CA TYR A 245 2.89 2.61 -13.44
C TYR A 245 2.32 4.03 -13.48
N LEU A 246 1.72 4.39 -14.61
CA LEU A 246 0.86 5.57 -14.73
C LEU A 246 -0.59 5.15 -14.43
N ILE A 247 -1.28 5.90 -13.59
CA ILE A 247 -2.72 5.72 -13.35
C ILE A 247 -3.52 6.65 -14.26
N GLU A 248 -4.42 6.09 -15.07
CA GLU A 248 -5.37 6.82 -15.91
C GLU A 248 -6.71 6.07 -15.93
N GLY A 249 -7.80 6.72 -15.56
CA GLY A 249 -9.12 6.09 -15.50
C GLY A 249 -9.19 4.92 -14.52
N GLN A 250 -8.39 4.94 -13.44
CA GLN A 250 -8.19 3.81 -12.52
C GLN A 250 -7.59 2.54 -13.18
N ILE A 251 -6.98 2.67 -14.35
CA ILE A 251 -6.18 1.63 -15.00
C ILE A 251 -4.71 1.92 -14.70
N ARG A 252 -3.94 0.88 -14.39
CA ARG A 252 -2.48 0.97 -14.22
C ARG A 252 -1.79 0.58 -15.51
N ARG A 253 -0.93 1.44 -16.02
CA ARG A 253 -0.18 1.23 -17.26
C ARG A 253 1.31 1.20 -16.93
N GLU A 254 1.97 0.06 -17.11
CA GLU A 254 3.42 -0.07 -16.84
C GLU A 254 4.18 0.94 -17.72
N ILE A 255 5.12 1.68 -17.14
CA ILE A 255 5.97 2.64 -17.87
C ILE A 255 7.44 2.33 -17.59
N THR A 256 8.23 2.20 -18.66
CA THR A 256 9.67 1.92 -18.54
C THR A 256 10.44 3.18 -18.10
N GLU A 257 11.64 2.96 -17.56
CA GLU A 257 12.55 4.04 -17.18
C GLU A 257 12.96 4.94 -18.36
N GLU A 258 13.06 4.36 -19.55
CA GLU A 258 13.29 5.08 -20.79
C GLU A 258 12.10 5.97 -21.16
N MET A 259 10.88 5.40 -21.15
CA MET A 259 9.67 6.16 -21.45
C MET A 259 9.38 7.26 -20.43
N LEU A 260 9.76 7.08 -19.16
CA LEU A 260 9.71 8.17 -18.17
C LEU A 260 10.54 9.39 -18.63
N LYS A 261 11.72 9.17 -19.22
CA LYS A 261 12.58 10.25 -19.73
C LYS A 261 12.02 10.86 -21.02
N ILE A 262 11.62 10.01 -21.97
CA ILE A 262 11.07 10.45 -23.27
C ILE A 262 9.82 11.31 -23.05
N LEU A 263 8.90 10.85 -22.19
CA LEU A 263 7.66 11.54 -21.86
C LEU A 263 7.82 12.60 -20.77
N LYS A 264 9.06 13.01 -20.44
CA LYS A 264 9.36 14.13 -19.52
C LYS A 264 8.71 14.00 -18.13
N TYR A 265 8.60 12.78 -17.60
CA TYR A 265 8.16 12.57 -16.23
C TYR A 265 9.33 12.74 -15.24
N HIS A 266 9.04 13.37 -14.10
CA HIS A 266 10.03 13.53 -13.03
C HIS A 266 10.00 12.34 -12.07
N LYS A 267 11.14 11.68 -11.86
CA LYS A 267 11.25 10.56 -10.89
C LYS A 267 10.82 10.94 -9.48
N GLN A 268 11.05 12.20 -9.07
CA GLN A 268 10.62 12.66 -7.75
C GLN A 268 9.10 12.59 -7.59
N SER A 269 8.30 12.62 -8.67
CA SER A 269 6.84 12.56 -8.64
C SER A 269 6.26 11.15 -8.44
N ILE A 270 7.08 10.09 -8.51
CA ILE A 270 6.61 8.71 -8.35
C ILE A 270 6.19 8.46 -6.91
N VAL A 271 4.94 8.06 -6.70
CA VAL A 271 4.34 7.79 -5.41
C VAL A 271 4.49 6.31 -5.06
N THR A 272 5.13 6.00 -3.92
CA THR A 272 5.12 4.62 -3.41
C THR A 272 3.78 4.33 -2.75
N ILE A 273 3.13 3.23 -3.17
CA ILE A 273 1.86 2.73 -2.64
C ILE A 273 1.97 1.23 -2.31
N PRO A 274 1.12 0.68 -1.42
CA PRO A 274 1.11 -0.75 -1.16
C PRO A 274 0.73 -1.55 -2.41
N ASP A 275 1.37 -2.70 -2.62
CA ASP A 275 1.08 -3.62 -3.73
C ASP A 275 -0.42 -3.97 -3.85
N PRO A 276 -1.16 -4.28 -2.78
CA PRO A 276 -2.60 -4.58 -2.88
C PRO A 276 -3.41 -3.42 -3.46
N ILE A 277 -3.02 -2.17 -3.15
CA ILE A 277 -3.70 -1.00 -3.70
C ILE A 277 -3.28 -0.76 -5.15
N LEU A 278 -2.01 -1.00 -5.49
CA LEU A 278 -1.53 -0.94 -6.86
C LEU A 278 -2.29 -1.94 -7.73
N TYR A 279 -2.32 -3.21 -7.34
CA TYR A 279 -2.88 -4.31 -8.12
C TYR A 279 -4.41 -4.38 -8.10
N LYS A 280 -5.08 -3.57 -7.26
CA LYS A 280 -6.53 -3.30 -7.39
C LYS A 280 -6.90 -2.67 -8.73
N HIS A 281 -5.96 -1.96 -9.36
CA HIS A 281 -6.18 -1.31 -10.66
C HIS A 281 -6.01 -2.33 -11.79
N THR A 282 -6.95 -2.33 -12.74
CA THR A 282 -6.87 -3.17 -13.94
C THR A 282 -5.63 -2.80 -14.74
N GLU A 283 -4.95 -3.83 -15.26
CA GLU A 283 -3.78 -3.65 -16.09
C GLU A 283 -4.17 -3.14 -17.49
N GLY A 284 -3.56 -2.04 -17.91
CA GLY A 284 -3.78 -1.43 -19.22
C GLY A 284 -2.60 -1.62 -20.16
N VAL A 285 -2.73 -1.07 -21.36
CA VAL A 285 -1.68 -1.08 -22.37
C VAL A 285 -0.41 -0.41 -21.82
N LYS A 286 0.70 -1.15 -21.85
CA LYS A 286 2.03 -0.67 -21.46
C LYS A 286 2.40 0.59 -22.23
N ILE A 287 3.13 1.48 -21.57
CA ILE A 287 3.70 2.69 -22.17
C ILE A 287 5.12 2.35 -22.62
N ASP A 288 5.23 2.06 -23.91
CA ASP A 288 6.47 1.87 -24.69
C ASP A 288 6.46 2.80 -25.91
N GLU A 289 7.41 2.65 -26.83
CA GLU A 289 7.53 3.52 -28.01
C GLU A 289 6.31 3.47 -28.93
N SER A 290 5.50 2.40 -28.88
CA SER A 290 4.31 2.26 -29.72
C SER A 290 3.25 3.33 -29.44
N VAL A 291 3.29 4.00 -28.28
CA VAL A 291 2.36 5.08 -27.95
C VAL A 291 2.47 6.28 -28.89
N PHE A 292 3.59 6.46 -29.58
CA PHE A 292 3.76 7.51 -30.60
C PHE A 292 3.12 7.17 -31.94
N MET A 293 2.69 5.92 -32.14
CA MET A 293 2.01 5.47 -33.36
C MET A 293 0.48 5.46 -33.22
N ASP A 294 -0.01 5.52 -31.98
CA ASP A 294 -1.43 5.40 -31.64
C ASP A 294 -1.79 6.38 -30.52
N PRO A 295 -2.46 7.51 -30.84
CA PRO A 295 -2.81 8.51 -29.85
C PRO A 295 -3.72 8.04 -28.73
N GLU A 296 -4.50 6.97 -28.94
CA GLU A 296 -5.32 6.36 -27.90
C GLU A 296 -4.47 5.73 -26.79
N LYS A 297 -3.25 5.31 -27.12
CA LYS A 297 -2.27 4.77 -26.18
C LYS A 297 -1.36 5.86 -25.62
N PHE A 298 -1.39 7.08 -26.12
CA PHE A 298 -0.52 8.12 -25.57
C PHE A 298 -1.00 8.60 -24.19
N PRO A 299 -0.10 8.75 -23.22
CA PRO A 299 -0.47 9.29 -21.92
C PRO A 299 -1.12 10.67 -22.01
N ASN A 300 -2.22 10.82 -21.30
CA ASN A 300 -2.96 12.07 -21.21
C ASN A 300 -2.18 13.10 -20.37
N GLN A 301 -2.67 14.34 -20.32
CA GLN A 301 -2.12 15.43 -19.50
C GLN A 301 -0.67 15.79 -19.87
N LYS A 302 -0.39 15.86 -21.17
CA LYS A 302 0.93 16.13 -21.73
C LYS A 302 0.93 17.35 -22.63
N LEU A 303 2.04 18.09 -22.58
CA LEU A 303 2.32 19.13 -23.56
C LEU A 303 3.04 18.49 -24.73
N VAL A 304 2.55 18.73 -25.93
CA VAL A 304 3.12 18.22 -27.17
C VAL A 304 3.27 19.33 -28.21
N GLN A 305 4.20 19.13 -29.12
CA GLN A 305 4.49 20.01 -30.26
C GLN A 305 4.82 19.13 -31.47
N ILE A 306 4.56 19.64 -32.67
CA ILE A 306 4.75 18.90 -33.92
C ILE A 306 5.84 19.57 -34.73
N GLY A 307 6.90 18.83 -35.06
CA GLY A 307 7.97 19.34 -35.91
C GLY A 307 8.49 20.71 -35.45
N GLU A 308 8.51 21.67 -36.37
CA GLU A 308 8.94 23.06 -36.11
C GLU A 308 7.76 24.03 -35.91
N ASP A 309 6.51 23.55 -35.80
CA ASP A 309 5.35 24.41 -35.49
C ASP A 309 5.52 25.03 -34.09
N ASP A 310 5.46 26.36 -33.98
CA ASP A 310 5.53 27.08 -32.70
C ASP A 310 4.31 26.84 -31.78
N SER A 311 3.26 26.19 -32.29
CA SER A 311 2.05 25.89 -31.54
C SER A 311 2.27 24.76 -30.52
N ILE A 312 1.84 25.01 -29.29
CA ILE A 312 1.91 24.04 -28.20
C ILE A 312 0.51 23.52 -27.91
N TYR A 313 0.38 22.20 -27.80
CA TYR A 313 -0.89 21.54 -27.53
C TYR A 313 -0.84 20.84 -26.18
N TYR A 314 -1.93 20.89 -25.43
CA TYR A 314 -2.14 20.07 -24.25
C TYR A 314 -3.10 18.94 -24.58
N LEU A 315 -2.65 17.71 -24.34
CA LEU A 315 -3.46 16.52 -24.53
C LEU A 315 -4.30 16.30 -23.28
N GLN A 316 -5.62 16.37 -23.44
CA GLN A 316 -6.59 16.10 -22.38
C GLN A 316 -7.81 15.38 -22.93
N ASN A 317 -8.10 14.21 -22.37
CA ASN A 317 -9.28 13.40 -22.68
C ASN A 317 -9.33 13.03 -24.15
N LYS A 318 -8.17 12.55 -24.66
CA LYS A 318 -7.96 12.14 -26.06
C LYS A 318 -8.18 13.26 -27.08
N GLN A 319 -8.19 14.51 -26.63
CA GLN A 319 -8.26 15.68 -27.49
C GLN A 319 -6.97 16.47 -27.38
N ARG A 320 -6.53 17.02 -28.52
CA ARG A 320 -5.49 18.05 -28.57
C ARG A 320 -6.13 19.42 -28.34
N ARG A 321 -5.55 20.22 -27.46
CA ARG A 321 -6.04 21.57 -27.15
C ARG A 321 -4.91 22.57 -27.35
N VAL A 322 -5.06 23.49 -28.28
CA VAL A 322 -4.03 24.52 -28.49
C VAL A 322 -3.92 25.41 -27.26
N ILE A 323 -2.69 25.68 -26.83
CA ILE A 323 -2.37 26.64 -25.78
C ILE A 323 -2.26 28.01 -26.45
N MET A 324 -3.23 28.88 -26.20
CA MET A 324 -3.43 30.08 -27.02
C MET A 324 -2.27 31.08 -27.03
N ASN A 325 -1.49 31.16 -25.94
CA ASN A 325 -0.37 32.07 -25.83
C ASN A 325 0.52 31.77 -24.60
N LYS A 326 1.67 32.45 -24.52
CA LYS A 326 2.61 32.37 -23.38
C LYS A 326 1.98 32.76 -22.03
N LYS A 327 0.92 33.58 -22.01
CA LYS A 327 0.21 33.90 -20.75
C LYS A 327 -0.51 32.67 -20.21
N ALA A 328 -1.08 31.83 -21.08
CA ALA A 328 -1.70 30.56 -20.67
C ALA A 328 -0.66 29.60 -20.07
N LEU A 329 0.49 29.40 -20.74
CA LEU A 329 1.59 28.59 -20.19
C LEU A 329 1.99 29.05 -18.78
N LYS A 330 2.21 30.36 -18.61
CA LYS A 330 2.57 30.95 -17.32
C LYS A 330 1.47 30.80 -16.26
N ARG A 331 0.21 31.00 -16.64
CA ARG A 331 -0.97 30.89 -15.74
C ARG A 331 -1.09 29.49 -15.14
N TYR A 332 -0.82 28.47 -15.94
CA TYR A 332 -0.97 27.06 -15.56
C TYR A 332 0.33 26.39 -15.12
N TYR A 333 1.41 27.18 -14.96
CA TYR A 333 2.74 26.71 -14.55
C TYR A 333 3.34 25.63 -15.47
N PHE A 334 2.93 25.61 -16.73
CA PHE A 334 3.50 24.74 -17.76
C PHE A 334 4.91 25.17 -18.11
N SER A 335 5.81 24.21 -18.25
CA SER A 335 7.20 24.45 -18.63
C SER A 335 7.46 24.01 -20.06
N GLU A 336 8.19 24.81 -20.83
CA GLU A 336 8.67 24.41 -22.16
C GLU A 336 9.53 23.14 -22.11
N LYS A 337 10.18 22.84 -20.97
CA LYS A 337 10.96 21.61 -20.77
C LYS A 337 10.11 20.34 -20.69
N GLU A 338 8.79 20.49 -20.50
CA GLU A 338 7.83 19.38 -20.44
C GLU A 338 7.22 19.08 -21.81
N ILE A 339 7.53 19.87 -22.84
CA ILE A 339 7.03 19.67 -24.21
C ILE A 339 7.67 18.42 -24.81
N ILE A 340 6.82 17.55 -25.36
CA ILE A 340 7.21 16.33 -26.05
C ILE A 340 7.02 16.55 -27.55
N GLN A 341 8.06 16.29 -28.33
CA GLN A 341 7.95 16.28 -29.79
C GLN A 341 7.21 15.01 -30.23
N VAL A 342 6.17 15.18 -31.05
CA VAL A 342 5.39 14.07 -31.61
C VAL A 342 5.39 14.09 -33.14
N PRO A 343 5.31 12.93 -33.81
CA PRO A 343 5.20 12.87 -35.27
C PRO A 343 3.94 13.56 -35.81
N GLN A 344 3.99 14.07 -37.04
CA GLN A 344 2.81 14.64 -37.69
C GLN A 344 1.65 13.63 -37.82
N SER A 345 1.99 12.36 -38.12
CA SER A 345 1.01 11.27 -38.23
C SER A 345 0.23 11.03 -36.93
N PHE A 346 0.91 11.14 -35.79
CA PHE A 346 0.30 11.07 -34.46
C PHE A 346 -0.72 12.19 -34.28
N PHE A 347 -0.31 13.42 -34.60
CA PHE A 347 -1.14 14.60 -34.39
C PHE A 347 -2.42 14.58 -35.24
N ASN A 348 -2.33 14.13 -36.50
CA ASN A 348 -3.47 14.08 -37.42
C ASN A 348 -4.60 13.16 -36.94
N ASN A 349 -4.29 12.19 -36.09
CA ASN A 349 -5.25 11.23 -35.55
C ASN A 349 -5.88 11.67 -34.21
N LEU A 350 -5.54 12.86 -33.69
CA LEU A 350 -6.11 13.41 -32.47
C LEU A 350 -7.24 14.41 -32.77
N PRO A 351 -8.46 14.19 -32.25
CA PRO A 351 -9.55 15.16 -32.33
C PRO A 351 -9.16 16.48 -31.66
N GLU A 352 -9.55 17.58 -32.30
CA GLU A 352 -9.35 18.91 -31.74
C GLU A 352 -10.40 19.21 -30.67
N GLY A 353 -9.93 19.66 -29.50
CA GLY A 353 -10.77 20.15 -28.42
C GLY A 353 -10.65 21.66 -28.27
N PRO A 354 -11.57 22.31 -27.52
CA PRO A 354 -11.51 23.75 -27.30
C PRO A 354 -10.17 24.20 -26.70
N PRO A 355 -9.68 25.39 -27.10
CA PRO A 355 -8.38 25.89 -26.67
C PRO A 355 -8.29 26.18 -25.17
N ILE A 356 -7.04 26.26 -24.69
CA ILE A 356 -6.71 26.66 -23.33
C ILE A 356 -6.29 28.13 -23.34
N TYR A 357 -7.17 28.96 -22.78
CA TYR A 357 -6.98 30.39 -22.62
C TYR A 357 -6.40 30.71 -21.23
N PRO A 358 -5.65 31.82 -21.06
CA PRO A 358 -5.22 32.24 -19.73
C PRO A 358 -6.38 32.69 -18.82
N ASN A 359 -7.48 33.11 -19.43
CA ASN A 359 -8.67 33.62 -18.77
C ASN A 359 -9.76 32.53 -18.74
N LEU A 360 -10.18 32.12 -17.54
CA LEU A 360 -11.24 31.13 -17.34
C LEU A 360 -12.64 31.65 -17.74
N VAL A 361 -12.74 32.90 -18.21
CA VAL A 361 -13.98 33.44 -18.79
C VAL A 361 -14.16 33.05 -20.25
N GLU A 362 -13.06 32.86 -20.97
CA GLU A 362 -13.03 32.53 -22.41
C GLU A 362 -13.07 31.02 -22.67
N THR A 363 -12.78 30.20 -21.65
CA THR A 363 -12.82 28.74 -21.74
C THR A 363 -13.55 28.13 -20.54
N ALA A 364 -14.36 27.10 -20.80
CA ALA A 364 -14.98 26.28 -19.76
C ALA A 364 -14.07 25.14 -19.28
N ILE A 365 -12.84 25.05 -19.80
CA ILE A 365 -11.94 23.91 -19.54
C ILE A 365 -10.69 24.39 -18.81
N LEU A 366 -10.44 23.75 -17.67
CA LEU A 366 -9.18 23.86 -16.94
C LEU A 366 -8.31 22.64 -17.28
N PRO A 367 -7.01 22.82 -17.56
CA PRO A 367 -6.13 21.68 -17.73
C PRO A 367 -6.13 20.77 -16.50
N ASP A 368 -6.13 19.48 -16.73
CA ASP A 368 -6.10 18.47 -15.68
C ASP A 368 -4.76 18.47 -14.91
N ARG A 369 -4.77 17.82 -13.73
CA ARG A 369 -3.64 17.70 -12.79
C ARG A 369 -3.21 19.00 -12.11
N LEU A 370 -3.94 20.09 -12.34
CA LEU A 370 -3.66 21.37 -11.71
C LEU A 370 -4.25 21.45 -10.31
N VAL A 371 -3.46 21.98 -9.37
CA VAL A 371 -3.92 22.28 -8.02
C VAL A 371 -4.42 23.73 -7.99
N CYS A 372 -5.64 23.91 -7.53
CA CYS A 372 -6.29 25.20 -7.37
C CYS A 372 -6.60 25.49 -5.91
N LYS A 373 -6.64 26.78 -5.55
CA LYS A 373 -7.05 27.24 -4.22
C LYS A 373 -8.17 28.25 -4.34
N ILE A 374 -9.20 28.05 -3.52
CA ILE A 374 -10.38 28.92 -3.42
C ILE A 374 -10.60 29.20 -1.94
N GLY A 375 -10.37 30.44 -1.53
CA GLY A 375 -10.26 30.80 -0.12
C GLY A 375 -9.15 29.96 0.54
N ASN A 376 -9.52 29.15 1.54
CA ASN A 376 -8.58 28.29 2.28
C ASN A 376 -8.62 26.80 1.86
N LYS A 377 -9.40 26.45 0.83
CA LYS A 377 -9.57 25.05 0.38
C LYS A 377 -8.78 24.78 -0.89
N TYR A 378 -8.24 23.57 -1.00
CA TYR A 378 -7.53 23.08 -2.19
C TYR A 378 -8.45 22.18 -3.02
N TYR A 379 -8.29 22.27 -4.34
CA TYR A 379 -9.00 21.45 -5.32
C TYR A 379 -8.00 20.94 -6.36
N LEU A 380 -8.20 19.72 -6.83
CA LEU A 380 -7.47 19.14 -7.96
C LEU A 380 -8.39 19.14 -9.18
N SER A 381 -7.92 19.69 -10.30
CA SER A 381 -8.53 19.50 -11.60
C SER A 381 -8.21 18.09 -12.10
N ASN A 382 -9.24 17.30 -12.37
CA ASN A 382 -9.07 15.94 -12.90
C ASN A 382 -10.32 15.57 -13.69
N ASP A 383 -10.15 15.17 -14.95
CA ASP A 383 -11.21 14.84 -15.88
C ASP A 383 -12.29 15.95 -15.97
N ASN A 384 -11.84 17.18 -16.25
CA ASN A 384 -12.69 18.38 -16.34
C ASN A 384 -13.52 18.70 -15.08
N THR A 385 -13.14 18.12 -13.94
CA THR A 385 -13.91 18.22 -12.70
C THR A 385 -13.00 18.69 -11.56
N PHE A 386 -13.54 19.54 -10.68
CA PHE A 386 -12.85 19.89 -9.44
C PHE A 386 -13.17 18.93 -8.32
N HIS A 387 -12.11 18.38 -7.74
CA HIS A 387 -12.20 17.50 -6.59
C HIS A 387 -11.54 18.18 -5.40
N ALA A 388 -12.28 18.39 -4.31
CA ALA A 388 -11.68 18.88 -3.08
C ALA A 388 -10.61 17.88 -2.61
N ILE A 389 -9.46 18.40 -2.18
CA ILE A 389 -8.31 17.58 -1.80
C ILE A 389 -7.64 18.15 -0.55
N HIS A 390 -7.31 17.27 0.39
CA HIS A 390 -6.65 17.68 1.62
C HIS A 390 -5.12 17.83 1.42
N LEU A 391 -4.49 18.79 2.11
CA LEU A 391 -3.06 19.07 1.95
C LEU A 391 -2.16 17.84 2.22
N LYS A 392 -2.54 16.97 3.16
CA LYS A 392 -1.80 15.73 3.43
C LYS A 392 -1.90 14.72 2.28
N VAL A 393 -3.06 14.64 1.61
CA VAL A 393 -3.27 13.82 0.40
C VAL A 393 -2.43 14.38 -0.75
N MET A 394 -2.42 15.70 -0.93
CA MET A 394 -1.55 16.35 -1.93
C MET A 394 -0.08 16.00 -1.72
N LYS A 395 0.42 16.10 -0.48
CA LYS A 395 1.79 15.72 -0.13
C LYS A 395 2.06 14.23 -0.41
N LYS A 396 1.12 13.34 -0.08
CA LYS A 396 1.22 11.90 -0.37
C LYS A 396 1.31 11.63 -1.87
N LEU A 397 0.46 12.28 -2.66
CA LEU A 397 0.45 12.17 -4.12
C LEU A 397 1.56 12.99 -4.81
N LYS A 398 2.42 13.66 -4.03
CA LYS A 398 3.50 14.53 -4.53
C LYS A 398 3.01 15.61 -5.50
N LEU A 399 1.80 16.11 -5.26
CA LEU A 399 1.23 17.25 -5.97
C LEU A 399 1.87 18.56 -5.49
N PRO A 400 2.02 19.57 -6.36
CA PRO A 400 2.63 20.83 -6.00
C PRO A 400 1.80 21.57 -4.94
N THR A 401 2.47 22.02 -3.87
CA THR A 401 1.84 22.83 -2.80
C THR A 401 2.15 24.32 -2.92
N ASN A 402 3.13 24.69 -3.74
CA ASN A 402 3.57 26.07 -3.98
C ASN A 402 3.17 26.62 -5.36
N LYS A 403 2.97 25.76 -6.35
CA LYS A 403 2.44 26.13 -7.68
C LYS A 403 0.92 25.93 -7.70
N VAL A 404 0.21 26.81 -7.02
CA VAL A 404 -1.24 26.69 -6.81
C VAL A 404 -1.99 27.83 -7.47
N ILE A 405 -2.92 27.47 -8.34
CA ILE A 405 -3.70 28.41 -9.13
C ILE A 405 -4.79 29.01 -8.24
N GLN A 406 -4.75 30.32 -8.05
CA GLN A 406 -5.86 31.02 -7.40
C GLN A 406 -7.04 31.11 -8.36
N ILE A 407 -8.21 30.68 -7.89
CA ILE A 407 -9.48 30.75 -8.63
C ILE A 407 -10.47 31.53 -7.76
N ASN A 408 -11.14 32.51 -8.37
CA ASN A 408 -12.15 33.28 -7.66
C ASN A 408 -13.51 32.53 -7.64
N LYS A 409 -14.45 32.98 -6.79
CA LYS A 409 -15.75 32.29 -6.63
C LYS A 409 -16.56 32.23 -7.93
N ARG A 410 -16.50 33.28 -8.77
CA ARG A 410 -17.25 33.37 -10.04
C ARG A 410 -16.69 32.45 -11.11
N GLU A 411 -15.37 32.26 -11.14
CA GLU A 411 -14.72 31.28 -12.01
C GLU A 411 -15.08 29.87 -11.56
N PHE A 412 -15.03 29.61 -10.25
CA PHE A 412 -15.29 28.29 -9.69
C PHE A 412 -16.69 27.74 -10.03
N THR A 413 -17.72 28.59 -10.06
CA THR A 413 -19.10 28.19 -10.40
C THR A 413 -19.26 27.67 -11.82
N LYS A 414 -18.25 27.83 -12.69
CA LYS A 414 -18.29 27.35 -14.07
C LYS A 414 -17.84 25.90 -14.22
N PHE A 415 -17.28 25.31 -13.17
CA PHE A 415 -16.71 23.96 -13.22
C PHE A 415 -17.58 22.98 -12.45
N THR A 416 -17.64 21.75 -12.96
CA THR A 416 -18.28 20.65 -12.27
C THR A 416 -17.50 20.30 -11.00
N ILE A 417 -18.21 20.08 -9.90
CA ILE A 417 -17.61 19.66 -8.63
C ILE A 417 -17.85 18.17 -8.45
N GLY A 418 -16.75 17.42 -8.37
CA GLY A 418 -16.76 15.98 -8.17
C GLY A 418 -16.61 15.60 -6.70
N LYS A 419 -16.66 14.29 -6.45
CA LYS A 419 -16.39 13.73 -5.11
C LYS A 419 -14.97 14.09 -4.66
N PRO A 420 -14.76 14.42 -3.38
CA PRO A 420 -13.43 14.72 -2.86
C PRO A 420 -12.47 13.54 -3.00
N PHE A 421 -11.18 13.83 -3.16
CA PHE A 421 -10.12 12.85 -2.97
C PHE A 421 -9.88 12.65 -1.46
N GLU A 422 -10.69 11.78 -0.87
CA GLU A 422 -10.56 11.37 0.53
C GLU A 422 -9.67 10.14 0.67
N TRP A 423 -8.89 10.09 1.75
CA TRP A 423 -8.16 8.90 2.11
C TRP A 423 -9.05 7.95 2.91
N ILE A 424 -8.98 6.66 2.57
CA ILE A 424 -9.89 5.63 3.06
C ILE A 424 -9.77 5.47 4.58
N TYR A 425 -8.54 5.51 5.09
CA TYR A 425 -8.23 5.11 6.47
C TYR A 425 -7.91 6.33 7.31
N LYS A 426 -8.95 6.95 7.89
CA LYS A 426 -8.81 7.97 8.94
C LYS A 426 -8.35 7.23 10.20
N SER A 427 -7.02 7.21 10.41
CA SER A 427 -6.39 6.70 11.63
C SER A 427 -6.93 7.36 12.88
#